data_AF-D4IIJ4-F1
#
_entry.id   AF-D4IIJ4-F1
#
_cell.length_a   1.000
_cell.length_b   1.000
_cell.length_c   1.000
_cell.angle_alpha   90.00
_cell.angle_beta   90.00
_cell.angle_gamma   90.00
#
_symmetry.space_group_name_H-M   'P 1'
#
loop_
_entity.id
_entity.type
_entity.pdbx_description
1 polymer ?
#
loop_
_entity_poly.entity_id
_entity_poly.type
_entity_poly.pdbx_seq_one_letter_code
_entity_poly.pdbx_strand_id
1 'polypeptide(L)' 'MRSTFKVLFYLKRNKDKDQKVVPVMGRITVNGSIAQFSAKLSVPEMLWEVSGGRAKGR' A
#
# COMPACT_ATOMS: atom_id res chain seq x y z
N MET A 1 10.32 -26.98 -5.91
CA MET A 1 9.62 -25.79 -6.45
C MET A 1 9.24 -24.89 -5.27
N ARG A 2 9.85 -23.69 -5.16
CA ARG A 2 9.55 -22.76 -4.05
C ARG A 2 8.37 -21.89 -4.47
N SER A 3 7.15 -22.26 -4.08
CA SER A 3 5.98 -21.40 -4.24
C SER A 3 6.05 -20.28 -3.21
N THR A 4 6.08 -19.03 -3.64
CA THR A 4 6.15 -17.87 -2.72
C THR A 4 5.00 -16.92 -3.03
N PHE A 5 4.29 -16.50 -1.99
CA PHE A 5 3.38 -15.38 -2.06
C PHE A 5 3.78 -14.30 -1.06
N LYS A 6 3.60 -13.03 -1.45
CA LYS A 6 3.77 -11.87 -0.57
C LYS A 6 2.66 -10.88 -0.86
N VAL A 7 2.12 -10.27 0.21
CA VAL A 7 1.22 -9.13 0.12
C VAL A 7 1.88 -7.94 0.82
N LEU A 8 1.74 -6.75 0.25
CA LEU A 8 2.13 -5.49 0.87
C LEU A 8 1.11 -4.40 0.57
N PHE A 9 0.97 -3.46 1.50
CA PHE A 9 0.19 -2.25 1.31
C PHE A 9 1.10 -1.02 1.26
N TYR A 10 0.72 -0.03 0.46
CA TYR A 10 1.48 1.21 0.28
C TYR A 10 0.57 2.35 -0.18
N LEU A 11 1.05 3.59 -0.04
CA LEU A 11 0.32 4.78 -0.47
C LEU A 11 0.59 5.11 -1.94
N LYS A 12 -0.46 5.44 -2.70
CA LYS A 12 -0.34 5.98 -4.06
C LYS A 12 -0.16 7.50 -4.03
N ARG A 13 1.07 7.95 -3.76
CA ARG A 13 1.43 9.37 -3.78
C ARG A 13 1.50 9.89 -5.22
N ASN A 14 0.79 10.97 -5.53
CA ASN A 14 1.00 11.74 -6.76
C ASN A 14 1.87 12.95 -6.42
N LYS A 15 3.02 13.09 -7.08
CA LYS A 15 4.00 14.14 -6.79
C LYS A 15 3.47 15.56 -7.02
N ASP A 16 2.48 15.72 -7.89
CA ASP A 16 1.97 17.04 -8.30
C ASP A 16 0.78 17.53 -7.47
N LYS A 17 0.33 16.74 -6.48
CA LYS A 17 -0.82 17.10 -5.64
C LYS A 17 -0.50 16.92 -4.17
N ASP A 18 -0.57 18.01 -3.43
CA ASP A 18 -0.51 18.02 -1.97
C ASP A 18 -1.82 17.44 -1.42
N GLN A 19 -1.88 16.11 -1.32
CA GLN A 19 -3.07 15.37 -0.92
C GLN A 19 -3.05 15.14 0.59
N LYS A 20 -4.00 15.77 1.29
CA LYS A 20 -4.20 15.55 2.74
C LYS A 20 -4.51 14.08 3.08
N VAL A 21 -5.17 13.37 2.17
CA VAL A 21 -5.49 11.94 2.27
C VAL A 21 -5.06 11.24 0.99
N VAL A 22 -4.37 10.11 1.13
CA VAL A 22 -3.75 9.38 0.02
C VAL A 22 -4.37 7.99 -0.08
N PRO A 23 -4.73 7.51 -1.29
CA PRO A 23 -5.26 6.17 -1.46
C PRO A 23 -4.27 5.08 -1.05
N VAL A 24 -4.80 4.03 -0.41
CA VAL A 24 -4.04 2.82 -0.07
C VAL A 24 -4.17 1.82 -1.21
N MET A 25 -3.03 1.31 -1.65
CA MET A 25 -2.92 0.27 -2.66
C MET A 25 -2.41 -1.02 -2.03
N GLY A 26 -2.88 -2.15 -2.53
CA GLY A 26 -2.34 -3.46 -2.24
C GLY A 26 -1.56 -4.01 -3.43
N ARG A 27 -0.50 -4.75 -3.15
CA ARG A 27 0.27 -5.51 -4.15
C ARG A 27 0.40 -6.95 -3.67
N ILE A 28 -0.07 -7.87 -4.49
CA ILE A 28 0.08 -9.32 -4.33
C ILE A 28 1.16 -9.78 -5.31
N THR A 29 2.16 -10.51 -4.81
CA THR A 29 3.17 -11.17 -5.66
C THR A 29 3.04 -12.67 -5.46
N VAL A 30 2.83 -13.42 -6.55
CA VAL A 30 2.75 -14.89 -6.56
C VAL A 30 3.77 -15.39 -7.57
N ASN A 31 4.78 -16.13 -7.10
CA ASN A 31 5.81 -16.74 -7.95
C ASN A 31 6.49 -15.73 -8.92
N GLY A 32 6.69 -14.48 -8.47
CA GLY A 32 7.25 -13.40 -9.28
C GLY A 32 6.22 -12.57 -10.06
N SER A 33 5.03 -13.10 -10.32
CA SER A 33 3.93 -12.36 -10.95
C SER A 33 3.27 -11.41 -9.97
N ILE A 34 3.02 -10.17 -10.40
CA ILE A 34 2.51 -9.10 -9.55
C ILE A 34 1.10 -8.71 -9.99
N ALA A 35 0.18 -8.62 -9.03
CA ALA A 35 -1.12 -7.98 -9.19
C ALA A 35 -1.24 -6.81 -8.21
N GLN A 36 -1.74 -5.67 -8.68
CA GLN A 36 -2.00 -4.47 -7.87
C GLN A 36 -3.50 -4.20 -7.80
N PHE A 37 -3.98 -3.76 -6.64
CA PHE A 37 -5.39 -3.45 -6.43
C PHE A 37 -5.55 -2.23 -5.52
N SER A 38 -6.68 -1.53 -5.67
CA SER A 38 -7.06 -0.47 -4.73
C SER A 38 -7.69 -1.11 -3.49
N ALA A 39 -7.25 -0.70 -2.30
CA ALA A 39 -7.88 -1.12 -1.05
C ALA A 39 -9.23 -0.40 -0.80
N LYS A 40 -9.63 0.50 -1.71
CA LYS A 40 -10.82 1.36 -1.58
C LYS A 40 -10.85 2.16 -0.27
N LEU A 41 -9.67 2.45 0.27
CA LEU A 41 -9.44 3.28 1.45
C LEU A 41 -8.46 4.39 1.11
N SER A 42 -8.60 5.51 1.82
CA SER A 42 -7.62 6.60 1.82
C SER A 42 -7.29 6.96 3.25
N VAL A 43 -6.03 7.30 3.50
CA VAL A 43 -5.54 7.62 4.85
C VAL A 43 -4.74 8.92 4.83
N PRO A 44 -4.76 9.70 5.91
CA PRO A 44 -3.82 10.81 6.06
C PRO A 44 -2.39 10.28 6.01
N GLU A 45 -1.55 10.89 5.18
CA GLU A 45 -0.18 10.42 4.97
C GLU A 45 0.64 10.41 6.27
N MET A 46 0.43 11.41 7.13
CA MET A 46 1.11 11.54 8.42
C MET A 46 0.81 10.36 9.37
N LEU A 47 -0.32 9.68 9.19
CA LEU A 47 -0.69 8.52 9.99
C LEU A 47 -0.14 7.22 9.41
N TRP A 48 0.45 7.21 8.22
CA TRP A 48 0.98 6.00 7.62
C TRP A 48 2.37 5.65 8.17
N GLU A 49 2.54 4.39 8.56
CA GLU A 49 3.82 3.84 9.00
C GLU A 49 4.38 2.95 7.87
N VAL A 50 5.51 3.36 7.32
CA VAL A 50 6.09 2.81 6.08
C VAL A 50 6.64 1.41 6.28
N SER A 51 7.28 1.13 7.43
CA SER A 51 7.94 -0.17 7.67
C SER A 51 6.94 -1.30 7.86
N GLY A 52 5.82 -1.02 8.54
CA GLY A 52 4.73 -1.96 8.77
C GLY A 52 3.66 -1.96 7.67
N GLY A 53 3.71 -1.01 6.72
CA GLY A 53 2.74 -0.91 5.64
C GLY A 53 1.31 -0.76 6.14
N ARG A 54 1.10 0.05 7.20
CA ARG A 54 -0.19 0.23 7.85
C ARG A 54 -0.33 1.63 8.42
N ALA A 55 -1.57 2.06 8.68
CA ALA A 55 -1.80 3.27 9.47
C ALA A 55 -1.45 3.02 10.94
N LYS A 56 -0.95 4.05 11.62
CA LYS A 56 -0.82 4.10 13.07
C LYS A 56 -2.22 4.06 13.67
N GLY A 57 -2.49 3.06 14.51
CA GLY A 57 -3.69 2.98 15.33
C GLY A 57 -3.57 3.85 16.59
N ARG A 58 -4.63 3.86 17.39
CA ARG A 58 -4.53 4.17 18.83
C ARG A 58 -4.07 2.92 19.57
#